data_AF-A0A953U8L2-F1
#
_entry.id   AF-A0A953U8L2-F1
#
_cell.length_a   1.000
_cell.length_b   1.000
_cell.length_c   1.000
_cell.angle_alpha   90.00
_cell.angle_beta   90.00
_cell.angle_gamma   90.00
#
_symmetry.space_group_name_H-M   'P 1'
#
loop_
_entity.id
_entity.type
_entity.pdbx_description
1 polymer ?
#
loop_
_entity_poly.entity_id
_entity_poly.type
_entity_poly.pdbx_seq_one_letter_code
_entity_poly.pdbx_strand_id
1 'polypeptide(L)'
;MTPTTANTARAKRLDGERAQAQLELKDRALAASAEGITIADAGLPDNPLIYANAGFERLTGYSVAEVIGRNCRFLQGPGTDPATVATLRTAIGEKREVTVQLLNYRKDGTPFWNRLSITPVRGASGTVTHFIGVQSDVTAEKQAKDALENANELLETASRAMKRDLQAAADLQHSLLPVELPEFGGMNFAYQFRPCSDVGGDSLNILLLDDRHVAVYILDVSGHGVAAALLSVTLTHMLSVVPDRSFLYQAATDRTGKYYI
;
A
#
# COMPACT_ATOMS: atom_id res chain seq x y z
N MET A 1 56.33 16.25 50.55
CA MET A 1 56.68 16.36 49.12
C MET A 1 55.48 16.93 48.39
N THR A 2 55.51 18.22 48.08
CA THR A 2 54.49 18.92 47.30
C THR A 2 54.60 18.50 45.83
N PRO A 3 53.49 18.22 45.11
CA PRO A 3 53.55 17.95 43.69
C PRO A 3 54.08 19.20 42.98
N THR A 4 55.17 19.05 42.24
CA THR A 4 55.79 20.13 41.47
C THR A 4 54.81 20.67 40.45
N THR A 5 54.71 21.99 40.36
CA THR A 5 53.82 22.79 39.47
C THR A 5 53.81 22.33 38.01
N ALA A 6 54.90 21.70 37.56
CA ALA A 6 55.04 21.13 36.22
C ALA A 6 54.15 19.89 35.96
N ASN A 7 53.86 19.06 36.97
CA ASN A 7 53.05 17.85 36.81
C ASN A 7 51.56 18.19 36.71
N THR A 8 51.12 19.22 37.45
CA THR A 8 49.76 19.75 37.41
C THR A 8 49.45 20.47 36.09
N ALA A 9 50.44 21.17 35.52
CA ALA A 9 50.31 21.84 34.22
C ALA A 9 50.19 20.82 33.06
N ARG A 10 50.93 19.70 33.14
CA ARG A 10 50.86 18.62 32.15
C ARG A 10 49.53 17.87 32.19
N ALA A 11 49.00 17.59 33.39
CA ALA A 11 47.69 16.97 33.56
C ALA A 11 46.55 17.86 33.02
N LYS A 12 46.53 19.16 33.35
CA LYS A 12 45.56 20.12 32.80
C LYS A 12 45.59 20.20 31.27
N ARG A 13 46.79 20.06 30.66
CA ARG A 13 46.95 20.09 29.20
C ARG A 13 46.36 18.84 28.54
N LEU A 14 46.62 17.66 29.11
CA LEU A 14 46.05 16.39 28.66
C LEU A 14 44.51 16.34 28.81
N ASP A 15 43.97 16.91 29.88
CA ASP A 15 42.51 17.00 30.09
C ASP A 15 41.87 17.96 29.08
N GLY A 16 42.52 19.09 28.77
CA GLY A 16 42.09 20.03 27.73
C GLY A 16 42.13 19.41 26.34
N GLU A 17 43.21 18.70 26.00
CA GLU A 17 43.34 17.99 24.71
C GLU A 17 42.27 16.89 24.56
N ARG A 18 41.98 16.14 25.62
CA ARG A 18 40.90 15.13 25.63
C ARG A 18 39.52 15.75 25.47
N ALA A 19 39.23 16.83 26.18
CA ALA A 19 37.96 17.53 26.07
C ALA A 19 37.74 18.08 24.65
N GLN A 20 38.79 18.67 24.07
CA GLN A 20 38.77 19.18 22.70
C GLN A 20 38.55 18.07 21.68
N ALA A 21 39.29 16.96 21.77
CA ALA A 21 39.12 15.81 20.89
C ALA A 21 37.72 15.19 21.00
N GLN A 22 37.14 15.17 22.20
CA GLN A 22 35.78 14.67 22.42
C GLN A 22 34.72 15.61 21.82
N LEU A 23 34.93 16.93 21.89
CA LEU A 23 34.05 17.90 21.25
C LEU A 23 34.09 17.77 19.73
N GLU A 24 35.30 17.71 19.15
CA GLU A 24 35.50 17.51 17.72
C GLU A 24 34.91 16.20 17.20
N LEU A 25 34.98 15.13 18.00
CA LEU A 25 34.31 13.87 17.66
C LEU A 25 32.80 14.02 17.62
N LYS A 26 32.20 14.69 18.61
CA LYS A 26 30.75 14.95 18.66
C LYS A 26 30.31 15.81 17.48
N ASP A 27 31.04 16.87 17.16
CA ASP A 27 30.72 17.76 16.04
C ASP A 27 30.76 17.02 14.70
N ARG A 28 31.80 16.19 14.49
CA ARG A 28 31.87 15.33 13.29
C ARG A 28 30.73 14.32 13.22
N ALA A 29 30.37 13.71 14.35
CA ALA A 29 29.25 12.77 14.39
C ALA A 29 27.91 13.45 14.05
N LEU A 30 27.67 14.65 14.59
CA LEU A 30 26.47 15.44 14.26
C LEU A 30 26.46 15.87 12.78
N ALA A 31 27.61 16.26 12.22
CA ALA A 31 27.72 16.66 10.82
C ALA A 31 27.52 15.50 9.83
N ALA A 32 27.95 14.29 10.21
CA ALA A 32 27.81 13.08 9.41
C ALA A 32 26.38 12.50 9.41
N SER A 33 25.52 12.93 10.35
CA SER A 33 24.13 12.49 10.39
C SER A 33 23.38 12.85 9.11
N ALA A 34 22.55 11.92 8.61
CA ALA A 34 21.61 12.20 7.54
C ALA A 34 20.49 13.15 7.99
N GLU A 35 20.16 13.09 9.28
CA GLU A 35 19.14 13.93 9.92
C GLU A 35 19.60 15.39 10.04
N GLY A 36 18.66 16.31 9.88
CA GLY A 36 18.82 17.69 10.31
C GLY A 36 18.78 17.76 11.83
N ILE A 37 19.76 18.43 12.44
CA ILE A 37 19.83 18.65 13.87
C ILE A 37 20.00 20.14 14.11
N THR A 38 19.12 20.69 14.94
CA THR A 38 19.05 22.11 15.26
C THR A 38 18.95 22.32 16.77
N ILE A 39 19.50 23.42 17.28
CA ILE A 39 19.31 23.83 18.67
C ILE A 39 18.76 25.26 18.68
N ALA A 40 17.65 25.46 19.36
CA ALA A 40 17.06 26.77 19.61
C ALA A 40 17.27 27.21 21.05
N ASP A 41 17.54 28.49 21.28
CA ASP A 41 17.64 29.08 22.61
C ASP A 41 16.24 29.40 23.14
N ALA A 42 15.83 28.73 24.24
CA ALA A 42 14.50 28.91 24.83
C ALA A 42 14.40 30.15 25.74
N GLY A 43 15.53 30.79 26.06
CA GLY A 43 15.60 32.02 26.84
C GLY A 43 15.46 33.29 26.01
N LEU A 44 15.65 33.20 24.69
CA LEU A 44 15.51 34.32 23.76
C LEU A 44 14.09 34.41 23.18
N PRO A 45 13.58 35.63 22.91
CA PRO A 45 12.29 35.80 22.25
C PRO A 45 12.25 35.04 20.92
N ASP A 46 11.13 34.36 20.67
CA ASP A 46 10.87 33.62 19.44
C ASP A 46 11.69 32.33 19.22
N ASN A 47 12.42 31.86 20.22
CA ASN A 47 13.23 30.62 20.17
C ASN A 47 14.12 30.54 18.91
N PRO A 48 15.06 31.49 18.71
CA PRO A 48 15.92 31.51 17.54
C PRO A 48 16.88 30.32 17.54
N LEU A 49 17.19 29.81 16.35
CA LEU A 49 18.22 28.80 16.18
C LEU A 49 19.60 29.37 16.52
N ILE A 50 20.37 28.65 17.33
CA ILE A 50 21.76 28.97 17.68
C ILE A 50 22.76 27.93 17.12
N TYR A 51 22.24 26.80 16.63
CA TYR A 51 23.03 25.76 15.97
C TYR A 51 22.19 25.04 14.92
N ALA A 52 22.84 24.66 13.82
CA ALA A 52 22.34 23.70 12.84
C ALA A 52 23.52 22.86 12.32
N ASN A 53 23.33 21.55 12.14
CA ASN A 53 24.35 20.66 11.58
C ASN A 53 24.37 20.71 10.04
N ALA A 54 25.39 20.10 9.43
CA ALA A 54 25.49 19.97 7.97
C ALA A 54 24.35 19.11 7.37
N GLY A 55 23.75 18.20 8.15
CA GLY A 55 22.56 17.44 7.73
C GLY A 55 21.36 18.35 7.45
N PHE A 56 21.14 19.36 8.30
CA PHE A 56 20.07 20.34 8.14
C PHE A 56 20.25 21.17 6.86
N GLU A 57 21.48 21.59 6.56
CA GLU A 57 21.77 22.33 5.32
C GLU A 57 21.48 21.48 4.08
N ARG A 58 21.94 20.22 4.06
CA ARG A 58 21.66 19.28 2.96
C ARG A 58 20.16 19.02 2.79
N LEU A 59 19.44 18.87 3.90
CA LEU A 59 18.01 18.58 3.92
C LEU A 59 17.18 19.75 3.37
N THR A 60 17.49 20.97 3.82
CA THR A 60 16.64 22.14 3.60
C THR A 60 17.13 23.08 2.50
N GLY A 61 18.41 22.99 2.12
CA GLY A 61 19.05 23.89 1.17
C GLY A 61 19.41 25.28 1.73
N TYR A 62 19.14 25.55 3.01
CA TYR A 62 19.58 26.77 3.68
C TYR A 62 20.96 26.58 4.30
N SER A 63 21.83 27.58 4.18
CA SER A 63 23.10 27.58 4.92
C SER A 63 22.88 27.88 6.40
N VAL A 64 23.78 27.42 7.26
CA VAL A 64 23.77 27.71 8.71
C VAL A 64 23.70 29.23 8.93
N ALA A 65 24.50 30.00 8.21
CA ALA A 65 24.54 31.46 8.33
C ALA A 65 23.19 32.14 8.03
N GLU A 66 22.35 31.55 7.17
CA GLU A 66 21.03 32.09 6.84
C GLU A 66 19.96 31.78 7.89
N VAL A 67 20.19 30.80 8.76
CA VAL A 67 19.16 30.27 9.68
C VAL A 67 19.45 30.56 11.15
N ILE A 68 20.72 30.77 11.52
CA ILE A 68 21.06 31.22 12.87
C ILE A 68 20.37 32.55 13.18
N GLY A 69 19.81 32.67 14.39
CA GLY A 69 19.06 33.84 14.84
C GLY A 69 17.59 33.86 14.43
N ARG A 70 17.11 32.86 13.65
CA ARG A 70 15.72 32.80 13.17
C ARG A 70 14.97 31.66 13.80
N ASN A 71 13.65 31.80 13.93
CA ASN A 71 12.79 30.68 14.29
C ASN A 71 12.63 29.71 13.11
N CYS A 72 12.66 28.42 13.38
CA CYS A 72 12.61 27.35 12.36
C CYS A 72 11.30 27.28 11.55
N ARG A 73 10.26 28.08 11.89
CA ARG A 73 9.00 28.14 11.15
C ARG A 73 9.12 28.59 9.69
N PHE A 74 10.27 29.14 9.27
CA PHE A 74 10.49 29.49 7.86
C PHE A 74 10.43 28.29 6.91
N LEU A 75 10.52 27.05 7.42
CA LEU A 75 10.33 25.83 6.64
C LEU A 75 8.84 25.52 6.36
N GLN A 76 7.90 26.23 6.98
CA GLN A 76 6.46 26.04 6.78
C GLN A 76 6.01 26.77 5.50
N GLY A 77 4.96 26.27 4.85
CA GLY A 77 4.42 26.85 3.63
C GLY A 77 2.94 26.50 3.40
N PRO A 78 2.41 26.69 2.17
CA PRO A 78 0.97 26.67 1.91
C PRO A 78 0.26 25.36 2.24
N GLY A 79 0.94 24.22 2.08
CA GLY A 79 0.41 22.89 2.39
C GLY A 79 0.76 22.38 3.78
N THR A 80 1.42 23.19 4.62
CA THR A 80 1.68 22.81 6.01
C THR A 80 0.38 22.83 6.80
N ASP A 81 0.03 21.70 7.41
CA ASP A 81 -1.19 21.58 8.21
C ASP A 81 -1.15 22.49 9.47
N PRO A 82 -2.07 23.46 9.61
CA PRO A 82 -2.11 24.36 10.75
C PRO A 82 -2.41 23.65 12.07
N ALA A 83 -3.13 22.52 12.06
CA ALA A 83 -3.42 21.77 13.28
C ALA A 83 -2.14 21.14 13.86
N THR A 84 -1.33 20.53 13.01
CA THR A 84 -0.01 20.01 13.40
C THR A 84 0.93 21.11 13.91
N VAL A 85 0.91 22.30 13.30
CA VAL A 85 1.67 23.47 13.79
C VAL A 85 1.18 23.93 15.16
N ALA A 86 -0.13 23.89 15.42
CA ALA A 86 -0.69 24.20 16.73
C ALA A 86 -0.21 23.18 17.79
N THR A 87 -0.17 21.89 17.46
CA THR A 87 0.37 20.84 18.36
C THR A 87 1.83 21.12 18.74
N LEU A 88 2.67 21.51 17.78
CA LEU A 88 4.05 21.92 18.05
C LEU A 88 4.11 23.13 18.98
N ARG A 89 3.32 24.16 18.70
CA ARG A 89 3.28 25.40 19.49
C ARG A 89 2.89 25.12 20.94
N THR A 90 1.85 24.32 21.15
CA THR A 90 1.40 23.92 22.48
C THR A 90 2.51 23.15 23.21
N ALA A 91 3.13 22.16 22.57
CA ALA A 91 4.20 21.38 23.18
C ALA A 91 5.41 22.23 23.61
N ILE A 92 5.83 23.16 22.76
CA ILE A 92 6.93 24.09 23.05
C ILE A 92 6.55 25.00 24.24
N GLY A 93 5.32 25.54 24.26
CA GLY A 93 4.82 26.36 25.37
C GLY A 93 4.76 25.59 26.69
N GLU A 94 4.36 24.32 26.65
CA GLU A 94 4.31 23.41 27.79
C GLU A 94 5.67 22.82 28.16
N LYS A 95 6.74 23.11 27.40
CA LYS A 95 8.09 22.60 27.63
C LYS A 95 8.14 21.07 27.69
N ARG A 96 7.39 20.41 26.82
CA ARG A 96 7.33 18.95 26.67
C ARG A 96 7.92 18.50 25.34
N GLU A 97 8.29 17.23 25.28
CA GLU A 97 8.67 16.61 24.02
C GLU A 97 7.47 16.47 23.06
N VAL A 98 7.77 16.48 21.77
CA VAL A 98 6.77 16.27 20.71
C VAL A 98 7.46 15.71 19.47
N THR A 99 6.79 14.75 18.82
CA THR A 99 7.17 14.28 17.49
C THR A 99 5.96 14.35 16.58
N VAL A 100 6.11 14.96 15.41
CA VAL A 100 5.05 15.11 14.40
C VAL A 100 5.62 14.86 13.01
N GLN A 101 4.73 14.58 12.06
CA GLN A 101 5.05 14.62 10.63
C GLN A 101 4.30 15.79 10.01
N LEU A 102 5.01 16.69 9.34
CA LEU A 102 4.42 17.86 8.70
C LEU A 102 5.09 18.16 7.36
N LEU A 103 4.34 18.79 6.46
CA LEU A 103 4.89 19.26 5.20
C LEU A 103 5.76 20.50 5.44
N ASN A 104 7.01 20.44 5.02
CA ASN A 104 7.93 21.56 5.00
C ASN A 104 8.42 21.82 3.58
N TYR A 105 9.07 22.97 3.40
CA TYR A 105 9.52 23.47 2.12
C TYR A 105 11.01 23.77 2.22
N ARG A 106 11.76 23.28 1.25
CA ARG A 106 13.17 23.63 1.06
C ARG A 106 13.30 25.06 0.55
N LYS A 107 14.52 25.58 0.54
CA LYS A 107 14.84 26.93 0.04
C LYS A 107 14.38 27.17 -1.40
N ASP A 108 14.41 26.14 -2.24
CA ASP A 108 13.96 26.17 -3.64
C ASP A 108 12.42 26.06 -3.79
N GLY A 109 11.69 25.90 -2.68
CA GLY A 109 10.25 25.70 -2.67
C GLY A 109 9.82 24.24 -2.84
N THR A 110 10.74 23.29 -2.98
CA THR A 110 10.41 21.87 -3.09
C THR A 110 9.81 21.37 -1.76
N PRO A 111 8.58 20.83 -1.76
CA PRO A 111 7.99 20.27 -0.56
C PRO A 111 8.67 18.97 -0.14
N PHE A 112 8.74 18.73 1.16
CA PHE A 112 9.15 17.45 1.73
C PHE A 112 8.39 17.16 3.02
N TRP A 113 8.14 15.88 3.27
CA TRP A 113 7.57 15.43 4.53
C TRP A 113 8.67 15.37 5.58
N ASN A 114 8.57 16.26 6.56
CA ASN A 114 9.49 16.32 7.67
C ASN A 114 8.90 15.56 8.86
N ARG A 115 9.58 14.51 9.33
CA ARG A 115 9.34 13.98 10.67
C ARG A 115 10.19 14.78 11.64
N LEU A 116 9.55 15.70 12.36
CA LEU A 116 10.17 16.62 13.31
C LEU A 116 9.97 16.12 14.74
N SER A 117 11.07 15.90 15.45
CA SER A 117 11.10 15.69 16.90
C SER A 117 11.69 16.91 17.60
N ILE A 118 11.03 17.39 18.65
CA ILE A 118 11.51 18.49 19.50
C ILE A 118 11.63 17.99 20.93
N THR A 119 12.83 18.13 21.51
CA THR A 119 13.13 17.73 22.88
C THR A 119 13.66 18.92 23.69
N PRO A 120 13.03 19.25 24.84
CA PRO A 120 13.53 20.30 25.73
C PRO A 120 14.79 19.86 26.48
N VAL A 121 15.80 20.73 26.54
CA VAL A 121 17.02 20.53 27.33
C VAL A 121 16.94 21.37 28.59
N ARG A 122 17.05 20.71 29.75
CA ARG A 122 16.98 21.35 31.06
C ARG A 122 18.38 21.64 31.61
N GLY A 123 18.56 22.85 32.13
CA GLY A 123 19.77 23.22 32.87
C GLY A 123 19.74 22.65 34.31
N ALA A 124 20.78 22.96 35.09
CA ALA A 124 20.93 22.48 36.46
C ALA A 124 19.77 22.89 37.40
N SER A 125 19.07 24.00 37.11
CA SER A 125 17.90 24.47 37.86
C SER A 125 16.59 23.76 37.50
N GLY A 126 16.61 22.81 36.55
CA GLY A 126 15.40 22.18 35.99
C GLY A 126 14.66 23.03 34.95
N THR A 127 15.07 24.28 34.74
CA THR A 127 14.53 25.18 33.72
C THR A 127 14.98 24.73 32.32
N VAL A 128 14.06 24.75 31.36
CA VAL A 128 14.41 24.53 29.94
C VAL A 128 15.25 25.69 29.44
N THR A 129 16.43 25.38 28.92
CA THR A 129 17.40 26.35 28.38
C THR A 129 17.40 26.32 26.85
N HIS A 130 17.20 25.15 26.26
CA HIS A 130 17.24 24.98 24.81
C HIS A 130 16.19 23.97 24.35
N PHE A 131 15.88 23.99 23.06
CA PHE A 131 15.17 22.92 22.39
C PHE A 131 16.07 22.31 21.33
N ILE A 132 16.15 20.97 21.30
CA ILE A 132 16.80 20.22 20.23
C ILE A 132 15.70 19.82 19.23
N GLY A 133 15.86 20.21 17.98
CA GLY A 133 15.01 19.77 16.87
C GLY A 133 15.75 18.79 15.98
N VAL A 134 15.16 17.62 15.72
CA VAL A 134 15.65 16.61 14.78
C VAL A 134 14.68 16.47 13.62
N GLN A 135 15.16 16.60 12.38
CA GLN A 135 14.37 16.58 11.14
C GLN A 135 14.81 15.45 10.21
N SER A 136 13.85 14.61 9.85
CA SER A 136 14.03 13.47 8.94
C SER A 136 13.17 13.69 7.69
N ASP A 137 13.75 13.60 6.49
CA ASP A 137 12.95 13.52 5.27
C ASP A 137 12.32 12.13 5.18
N VAL A 138 10.99 12.07 5.25
CA VAL A 138 10.23 10.82 5.13
C VAL A 138 9.37 10.80 3.86
N THR A 139 9.71 11.65 2.88
CA THR A 139 8.92 11.81 1.64
C THR A 139 8.88 10.51 0.85
N ALA A 140 10.02 9.83 0.69
CA ALA A 140 10.11 8.59 -0.08
C ALA A 140 9.30 7.47 0.58
N GLU A 141 9.42 7.32 1.90
CA GLU A 141 8.68 6.32 2.68
C GLU A 141 7.18 6.57 2.61
N LYS A 142 6.77 7.84 2.72
CA LYS A 142 5.36 8.20 2.60
C LYS A 142 4.82 7.92 1.21
N GLN A 143 5.54 8.32 0.15
CA GLN A 143 5.13 8.04 -1.24
C GLN A 143 5.05 6.54 -1.52
N ALA A 144 6.02 5.75 -1.04
CA ALA A 144 6.01 4.30 -1.19
C ALA A 144 4.82 3.66 -0.47
N LYS A 145 4.50 4.13 0.75
CA LYS A 145 3.34 3.68 1.50
C LYS A 145 2.03 4.01 0.78
N ASP A 146 1.85 5.27 0.39
CA ASP A 146 0.65 5.73 -0.30
C ASP A 146 0.46 4.98 -1.64
N ALA A 147 1.54 4.71 -2.38
CA ALA A 147 1.51 3.93 -3.61
C ALA A 147 1.10 2.47 -3.38
N LEU A 148 1.61 1.84 -2.32
CA LEU A 148 1.26 0.47 -1.95
C LEU A 148 -0.21 0.35 -1.53
N GLU A 149 -0.71 1.30 -0.75
CA GLU A 149 -2.12 1.35 -0.33
C GLU A 149 -3.04 1.45 -1.56
N ASN A 150 -2.76 2.39 -2.47
CA ASN A 150 -3.52 2.53 -3.71
C ASN A 150 -3.48 1.27 -4.58
N ALA A 151 -2.33 0.62 -4.70
CA ALA A 151 -2.18 -0.61 -5.48
C ALA A 151 -3.01 -1.78 -4.88
N ASN A 152 -3.03 -1.89 -3.55
CA ASN A 152 -3.82 -2.90 -2.86
C ASN A 152 -5.33 -2.66 -3.05
N GLU A 153 -5.81 -1.42 -2.95
CA GLU A 153 -7.21 -1.08 -3.17
C GLU A 153 -7.67 -1.41 -4.61
N LEU A 154 -6.82 -1.12 -5.59
CA LEU A 154 -7.04 -1.48 -6.99
C LEU A 154 -7.11 -3.00 -7.17
N LEU A 155 -6.17 -3.74 -6.58
CA LEU A 155 -6.12 -5.19 -6.66
C LEU A 155 -7.35 -5.85 -5.99
N GLU A 156 -7.77 -5.35 -4.83
CA GLU A 156 -8.97 -5.83 -4.15
C GLU A 156 -10.24 -5.58 -4.97
N THR A 157 -10.31 -4.43 -5.63
CA THR A 157 -11.45 -4.09 -6.50
C THR A 157 -11.48 -4.99 -7.73
N ALA A 158 -10.34 -5.20 -8.39
CA ALA A 158 -10.21 -6.10 -9.53
C ALA A 158 -10.52 -7.55 -9.15
N SER A 159 -10.01 -8.03 -8.02
CA SER A 159 -10.25 -9.38 -7.49
C SER A 159 -11.73 -9.61 -7.19
N ARG A 160 -12.41 -8.62 -6.57
CA ARG A 160 -13.85 -8.69 -6.32
C ARG A 160 -14.67 -8.74 -7.61
N ALA A 161 -14.30 -7.95 -8.61
CA ALA A 161 -14.95 -7.99 -9.93
C ALA A 161 -14.76 -9.37 -10.58
N MET A 162 -13.52 -9.86 -10.66
CA MET A 162 -13.20 -11.17 -11.24
C MET A 162 -13.95 -12.31 -10.54
N LYS A 163 -14.05 -12.28 -9.21
CA LYS A 163 -14.79 -13.28 -8.46
C LYS A 163 -16.29 -13.29 -8.80
N ARG A 164 -16.89 -12.11 -9.02
CA ARG A 164 -18.29 -12.00 -9.45
C ARG A 164 -18.49 -12.55 -10.85
N ASP A 165 -17.59 -12.22 -11.77
CA ASP A 165 -17.67 -12.70 -13.16
C ASP A 165 -17.53 -14.23 -13.24
N LEU A 166 -16.61 -14.80 -12.46
CA LEU A 166 -16.46 -16.26 -12.33
C LEU A 166 -17.70 -16.91 -11.71
N GLN A 167 -18.30 -16.31 -10.68
CA GLN A 167 -19.54 -16.84 -10.09
C GLN A 167 -20.69 -16.79 -11.10
N ALA A 168 -20.85 -15.70 -11.83
CA ALA A 168 -21.88 -15.59 -12.86
C ALA A 168 -21.69 -16.63 -13.97
N ALA A 169 -20.44 -16.89 -14.39
CA ALA A 169 -20.13 -17.95 -15.35
C ALA A 169 -20.47 -19.34 -14.81
N ALA A 170 -20.16 -19.63 -13.54
CA ALA A 170 -20.53 -20.88 -12.89
C ALA A 170 -22.06 -21.05 -12.83
N ASP A 171 -22.79 -20.04 -12.36
CA ASP A 171 -24.26 -20.08 -12.26
C ASP A 171 -24.89 -20.32 -13.64
N LEU A 172 -24.37 -19.69 -14.68
CA LEU A 172 -24.81 -19.91 -16.05
C LEU A 172 -24.54 -21.34 -16.53
N GLN A 173 -23.36 -21.90 -16.26
CA GLN A 173 -23.04 -23.29 -16.62
C GLN A 173 -23.96 -24.27 -15.89
N HIS A 174 -24.22 -24.03 -14.59
CA HIS A 174 -25.16 -24.83 -13.82
C HIS A 174 -26.56 -24.80 -14.40
N SER A 175 -27.01 -23.65 -14.92
CA SER A 175 -28.34 -23.53 -15.56
C SER A 175 -28.50 -24.37 -16.83
N LEU A 176 -27.39 -24.81 -17.44
CA LEU A 176 -27.41 -25.66 -18.64
C LEU A 176 -27.56 -27.14 -18.34
N LEU A 177 -27.45 -27.56 -17.08
CA LEU A 177 -27.68 -28.94 -16.69
C LEU A 177 -29.19 -29.26 -16.77
N PRO A 178 -29.57 -30.50 -17.13
CA PRO A 178 -30.97 -30.86 -17.27
C PRO A 178 -31.71 -30.71 -15.94
N VAL A 179 -32.67 -29.78 -15.89
CA VAL A 179 -33.48 -29.52 -14.69
C VAL A 179 -34.56 -30.59 -14.51
N GLU A 180 -35.15 -31.02 -15.63
CA GLU A 180 -36.11 -32.11 -15.70
C GLU A 180 -35.52 -33.24 -16.56
N LEU A 181 -35.70 -34.47 -16.10
CA LEU A 181 -35.22 -35.65 -16.79
C LEU A 181 -36.40 -36.33 -17.49
N PRO A 182 -36.25 -36.71 -18.77
CA PRO A 182 -37.35 -37.30 -19.51
C PRO A 182 -37.69 -38.69 -18.97
N GLU A 183 -38.97 -39.00 -18.86
CA GLU A 183 -39.43 -40.38 -18.71
C GLU A 183 -39.48 -41.03 -20.10
N PHE A 184 -38.82 -42.18 -20.24
CA PHE A 184 -38.76 -42.87 -21.52
C PHE A 184 -38.98 -44.36 -21.34
N GLY A 185 -40.12 -44.88 -21.82
CA GLY A 185 -40.40 -46.32 -21.83
C GLY A 185 -40.32 -47.00 -20.45
N GLY A 186 -40.64 -46.30 -19.37
CA GLY A 186 -40.52 -46.79 -17.99
C GLY A 186 -39.09 -46.74 -17.40
N MET A 187 -38.13 -46.16 -18.11
CA MET A 187 -36.79 -45.84 -17.58
C MET A 187 -36.77 -44.44 -16.95
N ASN A 188 -36.11 -44.36 -15.80
CA ASN A 188 -35.86 -43.11 -15.09
C ASN A 188 -34.36 -42.79 -15.15
N PHE A 189 -34.04 -41.52 -15.37
CA PHE A 189 -32.66 -41.04 -15.34
C PHE A 189 -32.37 -40.33 -14.01
N ALA A 190 -31.10 -40.31 -13.63
CA ALA A 190 -30.59 -39.51 -12.53
C ALA A 190 -29.16 -39.06 -12.87
N TYR A 191 -28.77 -37.89 -12.39
CA TYR A 191 -27.39 -37.40 -12.52
C TYR A 191 -26.95 -36.69 -11.23
N GLN A 192 -25.64 -36.57 -11.06
CA GLN A 192 -25.04 -35.76 -10.01
C GLN A 192 -23.95 -34.89 -10.63
N PHE A 193 -24.02 -33.58 -10.41
CA PHE A 193 -22.95 -32.64 -10.74
C PHE A 193 -22.25 -32.19 -9.45
N ARG A 194 -20.91 -32.16 -9.46
CA ARG A 194 -20.11 -31.66 -8.34
C ARG A 194 -19.27 -30.48 -8.83
N PRO A 195 -19.59 -29.25 -8.41
CA PRO A 195 -18.81 -28.09 -8.82
C PRO A 195 -17.37 -28.19 -8.31
N CYS A 196 -16.42 -27.82 -9.15
CA CYS A 196 -15.02 -27.70 -8.77
C CYS A 196 -14.76 -26.31 -8.14
N SER A 197 -13.56 -26.09 -7.60
CA SER A 197 -13.15 -24.77 -7.09
C SER A 197 -13.12 -23.69 -8.16
N ASP A 198 -12.89 -24.11 -9.40
CA ASP A 198 -12.83 -23.27 -10.60
C ASP A 198 -14.02 -23.56 -11.51
N VAL A 199 -14.38 -22.57 -12.34
CA VAL A 199 -15.40 -22.75 -13.37
C VAL A 199 -14.88 -23.77 -14.40
N GLY A 200 -15.52 -24.93 -14.49
CA GLY A 200 -15.19 -25.97 -15.47
C GLY A 200 -15.86 -25.72 -16.82
N GLY A 201 -15.76 -26.69 -17.72
CA GLY A 201 -16.59 -26.71 -18.93
C GLY A 201 -17.37 -28.01 -19.11
N ASP A 202 -17.33 -28.91 -18.13
CA ASP A 202 -18.05 -30.18 -18.23
C ASP A 202 -19.55 -29.95 -18.23
N SER A 203 -20.26 -30.66 -19.09
CA SER A 203 -21.71 -30.63 -19.15
C SER A 203 -22.26 -32.00 -19.50
N LEU A 204 -23.54 -32.20 -19.20
CA LEU A 204 -24.27 -33.40 -19.61
C LEU A 204 -25.68 -33.00 -19.97
N ASN A 205 -26.31 -33.78 -20.85
CA ASN A 205 -27.73 -33.61 -21.14
C ASN A 205 -28.39 -34.93 -21.51
N ILE A 206 -29.68 -35.03 -21.25
CA ILE A 206 -30.52 -36.19 -21.55
C ILE A 206 -31.77 -35.68 -22.25
N LEU A 207 -31.92 -36.05 -23.53
CA LEU A 207 -32.89 -35.46 -24.45
C LEU A 207 -33.69 -36.56 -25.14
N LEU A 208 -35.00 -36.37 -25.31
CA LEU A 208 -35.78 -37.21 -26.22
C LEU A 208 -35.56 -36.75 -27.66
N LEU A 209 -35.17 -37.67 -28.54
CA LEU A 209 -35.14 -37.42 -29.98
C LEU A 209 -36.54 -37.69 -30.55
N ASP A 210 -37.12 -38.85 -30.22
CA ASP A 210 -38.50 -39.19 -30.55
C ASP A 210 -39.08 -40.19 -29.53
N ASP A 211 -40.31 -40.68 -29.77
CA ASP A 211 -41.02 -41.62 -28.90
C ASP A 211 -40.31 -42.98 -28.70
N ARG A 212 -39.22 -43.23 -29.42
CA ARG A 212 -38.44 -44.48 -29.40
C ARG A 212 -36.93 -44.28 -29.23
N HIS A 213 -36.44 -43.04 -29.21
CA HIS A 213 -35.01 -42.76 -29.12
C HIS A 213 -34.71 -41.65 -28.10
N VAL A 214 -33.74 -41.91 -27.23
CA VAL A 214 -33.18 -40.96 -26.27
C VAL A 214 -31.72 -40.69 -26.62
N ALA A 215 -31.30 -39.43 -26.55
CA ALA A 215 -29.90 -39.02 -26.65
C ALA A 215 -29.37 -38.64 -25.28
N VAL A 216 -28.19 -39.16 -24.97
CA VAL A 216 -27.41 -38.76 -23.79
C VAL A 216 -26.05 -38.32 -24.29
N TYR A 217 -25.59 -37.15 -23.85
CA TYR A 217 -24.22 -36.74 -24.07
C TYR A 217 -23.59 -36.24 -22.77
N ILE A 218 -22.27 -36.42 -22.69
CA ILE A 218 -21.41 -35.86 -21.67
C ILE A 218 -20.28 -35.16 -22.42
N LEU A 219 -20.10 -33.88 -22.14
CA LEU A 219 -19.00 -33.08 -22.65
C LEU A 219 -17.98 -32.93 -21.53
N ASP A 220 -16.75 -33.34 -21.82
CA ASP A 220 -15.57 -33.01 -21.03
C ASP A 220 -14.85 -31.89 -21.79
N VAL A 221 -14.72 -30.72 -21.17
CA VAL A 221 -14.04 -29.58 -21.78
C VAL A 221 -12.73 -29.38 -21.04
N SER A 222 -11.64 -29.75 -21.70
CA SER A 222 -10.29 -29.54 -21.17
C SER A 222 -10.00 -28.04 -20.97
N GLY A 223 -9.73 -27.64 -19.72
CA GLY A 223 -9.41 -26.27 -19.33
C GLY A 223 -10.30 -25.77 -18.18
N HIS A 224 -10.08 -24.53 -17.73
CA HIS A 224 -10.90 -23.91 -16.68
C HIS A 224 -11.04 -22.40 -16.93
N GLY A 225 -12.03 -21.80 -16.26
CA GLY A 225 -12.36 -20.38 -16.35
C GLY A 225 -13.36 -20.04 -17.46
N VAL A 226 -13.49 -18.74 -17.74
CA VAL A 226 -14.55 -18.19 -18.61
C VAL A 226 -14.52 -18.79 -20.03
N ALA A 227 -13.34 -19.02 -20.61
CA ALA A 227 -13.23 -19.57 -21.96
C ALA A 227 -13.76 -21.01 -22.07
N ALA A 228 -13.43 -21.89 -21.11
CA ALA A 228 -13.94 -23.25 -21.06
C ALA A 228 -15.47 -23.28 -20.86
N ALA A 229 -15.97 -22.41 -19.97
CA ALA A 229 -17.40 -22.25 -19.75
C ALA A 229 -18.14 -21.80 -21.03
N LEU A 230 -17.64 -20.78 -21.73
CA LEU A 230 -18.25 -20.28 -22.98
C LEU A 230 -18.28 -21.36 -24.08
N LEU A 231 -17.23 -22.19 -24.18
CA LEU A 231 -17.20 -23.30 -25.12
C LEU A 231 -18.28 -24.34 -24.78
N SER A 232 -18.42 -24.70 -23.51
CA SER A 232 -19.46 -25.61 -23.03
C SER A 232 -20.88 -25.10 -23.34
N VAL A 233 -21.12 -23.81 -23.12
CA VAL A 233 -22.39 -23.15 -23.45
C VAL A 233 -22.69 -23.22 -24.95
N THR A 234 -21.69 -22.92 -25.78
CA THR A 234 -21.82 -22.95 -27.24
C THR A 234 -22.13 -24.37 -27.73
N LEU A 235 -21.38 -25.37 -27.25
CA LEU A 235 -21.61 -26.77 -27.60
C LEU A 235 -23.00 -27.25 -27.15
N THR A 236 -23.40 -26.90 -25.93
CA THR A 236 -24.74 -27.23 -25.40
C THR A 236 -25.85 -26.61 -26.26
N HIS A 237 -25.67 -25.39 -26.77
CA HIS A 237 -26.63 -24.77 -27.67
C HIS A 237 -26.69 -25.47 -29.04
N MET A 238 -25.54 -25.81 -29.62
CA MET A 238 -25.44 -26.53 -30.91
C MET A 238 -26.01 -27.95 -30.85
N LEU A 239 -25.96 -28.59 -29.67
CA LEU A 239 -26.50 -29.93 -29.42
C LEU A 239 -27.94 -29.91 -28.88
N SER A 240 -28.61 -28.76 -28.85
CA SER A 240 -30.02 -28.67 -28.42
C SER A 240 -30.97 -29.26 -29.48
N VAL A 241 -32.17 -29.67 -29.06
CA VAL A 241 -33.19 -30.27 -29.96
C VAL A 241 -34.00 -29.22 -30.74
N VAL A 242 -33.56 -27.96 -30.75
CA VAL A 242 -34.25 -26.88 -31.48
C VAL A 242 -33.89 -26.99 -32.97
N PRO A 243 -34.86 -27.31 -33.87
CA PRO A 243 -34.56 -27.74 -35.24
C PRO A 243 -33.76 -26.75 -36.08
N ASP A 244 -33.96 -25.43 -35.88
CA ASP A 244 -33.27 -24.39 -36.65
C ASP A 244 -31.84 -24.08 -36.15
N ARG A 245 -31.37 -24.77 -35.10
CA ARG A 245 -30.09 -24.47 -34.41
C ARG A 245 -29.27 -25.71 -34.04
N SER A 246 -29.77 -26.90 -34.38
CA SER A 246 -29.22 -28.17 -33.95
C SER A 246 -28.33 -28.80 -35.02
N PHE A 247 -27.19 -29.36 -34.61
CA PHE A 247 -26.44 -30.31 -35.45
C PHE A 247 -26.96 -31.75 -35.33
N LEU A 248 -27.72 -32.05 -34.28
CA LEU A 248 -28.34 -33.36 -34.09
C LEU A 248 -29.57 -33.55 -34.97
N TYR A 249 -30.19 -32.44 -35.41
CA TYR A 249 -31.41 -32.42 -36.19
C TYR A 249 -31.15 -31.70 -37.52
N GLN A 250 -31.19 -32.44 -38.63
CA GLN A 250 -31.30 -31.85 -39.96
C GLN A 250 -32.71 -32.07 -40.48
N ALA A 251 -33.40 -31.01 -40.92
CA ALA A 251 -34.73 -31.12 -41.50
C ALA A 251 -34.66 -32.00 -42.75
N ALA A 252 -35.38 -33.13 -42.77
CA ALA A 252 -35.53 -33.93 -43.97
C ALA A 252 -36.34 -33.13 -45.00
N THR A 253 -35.68 -32.67 -46.06
CA THR A 253 -36.33 -31.90 -47.13
C THR A 253 -37.35 -32.70 -47.94
N ASP A 254 -37.48 -34.00 -47.73
CA ASP A 254 -38.27 -34.91 -48.57
C ASP A 254 -39.47 -35.57 -47.87
N ARG A 255 -39.64 -35.43 -46.55
CA ARG A 255 -40.83 -35.93 -45.82
C ARG A 255 -41.17 -35.05 -44.63
N THR A 256 -42.30 -34.36 -44.71
CA THR A 256 -42.87 -33.58 -43.60
C THR A 256 -42.93 -34.43 -42.33
N GLY A 257 -42.12 -34.06 -41.32
CA GLY A 257 -42.19 -34.60 -39.96
C GLY A 257 -41.22 -35.75 -39.63
N LYS A 258 -40.18 -36.01 -40.43
CA LYS A 258 -39.10 -36.94 -40.02
C LYS A 258 -37.75 -36.23 -40.02
N TYR A 259 -36.93 -36.56 -39.02
CA TYR A 259 -35.57 -36.05 -38.85
C TYR A 259 -34.57 -37.19 -39.12
N TYR A 260 -33.42 -36.86 -39.71
CA TYR A 260 -32.29 -37.78 -39.82
C TYR A 260 -31.40 -37.60 -38.59
N ILE A 261 -31.02 -38.72 -37.96
CA ILE A 261 -29.95 -38.79 -36.95
C ILE A 261 -28.62 -38.99 -37.69
#